data_AF-A0A966JZ75-F1
#
_entry.id   AF-A0A966JZ75-F1
#
_cell.length_a   1.000
_cell.length_b   1.000
_cell.length_c   1.000
_cell.angle_alpha   90.00
_cell.angle_beta   90.00
_cell.angle_gamma   90.00
#
_symmetry.space_group_name_H-M   'P 1'
#
loop_
_entity.id
_entity.type
_entity.pdbx_description
1 polymer ?
#
loop_
_entity_poly.entity_id
_entity_poly.type
_entity_poly.pdbx_seq_one_letter_code
_entity_poly.pdbx_strand_id
1 'polypeptide(L)'
;MLYLLFALPISIADISSRKIPNIYLQLYAYLVAVLVVVRGVLNPIFMLMVLAILLLMSAIGIGMGDCKLVGLIVLMLQLSSFQEFELLLLAIFMIALIQIALIWVYSKVIPRTIALAPAIFIGTSLYLATSQS
;
A
#
# COMPACT_ATOMS: atom_id res chain seq x y z
N MET A 1 -4.59 -14.06 -2.91
CA MET A 1 -3.33 -14.85 -2.85
C MET A 1 -2.26 -14.41 -3.85
N LEU A 2 -2.57 -14.01 -5.10
CA LEU A 2 -1.56 -13.57 -6.09
C LEU A 2 -0.74 -12.31 -5.69
N TYR A 3 -1.28 -11.41 -4.85
CA TYR A 3 -0.55 -10.21 -4.40
C TYR A 3 0.68 -10.54 -3.54
N LEU A 4 0.67 -11.67 -2.83
CA LEU A 4 1.75 -12.10 -1.93
C LEU A 4 3.03 -12.46 -2.72
N LEU A 5 2.86 -12.94 -3.96
CA LEU A 5 3.97 -13.27 -4.87
C LEU A 5 4.78 -12.01 -5.26
N PHE A 6 4.09 -10.88 -5.44
CA PHE A 6 4.73 -9.59 -5.75
C PHE A 6 5.08 -8.79 -4.49
N ALA A 7 4.43 -9.07 -3.36
CA ALA A 7 4.71 -8.41 -2.08
C ALA A 7 6.16 -8.63 -1.60
N LEU A 8 6.67 -9.85 -1.71
CA LEU A 8 8.04 -10.20 -1.30
C LEU A 8 9.12 -9.46 -2.10
N PRO A 9 9.17 -9.52 -3.45
CA PRO A 9 10.21 -8.82 -4.20
C PRO A 9 10.13 -7.29 -4.05
N ILE A 10 8.93 -6.72 -3.94
CA ILE A 10 8.74 -5.27 -3.76
C ILE A 10 9.20 -4.83 -2.36
N SER A 11 8.82 -5.56 -1.32
CA SER A 11 9.25 -5.25 0.06
C SER A 11 10.75 -5.44 0.26
N ILE A 12 11.35 -6.48 -0.33
CA ILE A 12 12.81 -6.70 -0.30
C ILE A 12 13.53 -5.56 -1.02
N ALA A 13 13.03 -5.12 -2.19
CA ALA A 13 13.62 -4.00 -2.92
C ALA A 13 13.52 -2.68 -2.12
N ASP A 14 12.39 -2.44 -1.45
CA ASP A 14 12.19 -1.25 -0.63
C ASP A 14 13.10 -1.24 0.62
N ILE A 15 13.24 -2.38 1.30
CA ILE A 15 14.15 -2.54 2.45
C ILE A 15 15.62 -2.39 2.02
N SER A 16 16.00 -3.00 0.90
CA SER A 16 17.40 -3.08 0.44
C SER A 16 17.90 -1.77 -0.17
N SER A 17 17.08 -1.10 -0.99
CA SER A 17 17.52 0.05 -1.79
C SER A 17 16.86 1.37 -1.38
N ARG A 18 15.89 1.37 -0.45
CA ARG A 18 15.02 2.52 -0.09
C ARG A 18 14.43 3.25 -1.30
N LYS A 19 14.33 2.53 -2.41
CA LYS A 19 13.86 2.98 -3.71
C LYS A 19 13.21 1.77 -4.37
N ILE A 20 11.90 1.84 -4.54
CA ILE A 20 11.16 0.85 -5.31
C ILE A 20 11.50 1.08 -6.80
N PRO A 21 12.16 0.15 -7.49
CA PRO A 21 12.41 0.31 -8.91
C PRO A 21 11.07 0.20 -9.66
N ASN A 22 10.82 1.18 -10.52
CA ASN A 22 9.52 1.39 -11.18
C ASN A 22 9.07 0.18 -12.03
N ILE A 23 9.99 -0.73 -12.39
CA ILE A 23 9.69 -1.92 -13.20
C ILE A 23 8.78 -2.91 -12.47
N TYR A 24 8.96 -3.12 -11.16
CA TYR A 24 8.07 -4.01 -10.39
C TYR A 24 6.67 -3.41 -10.25
N LEU A 25 6.61 -2.09 -10.11
CA LEU A 25 5.36 -1.35 -10.01
C LEU A 25 4.58 -1.38 -11.33
N GLN A 26 5.28 -1.26 -12.47
CA GLN A 26 4.68 -1.40 -13.80
C GLN A 26 4.12 -2.80 -14.02
N LEU A 27 4.88 -3.84 -13.66
CA LEU A 27 4.44 -5.24 -13.80
C LEU A 27 3.20 -5.52 -12.94
N TYR A 28 3.18 -5.01 -11.71
CA TYR A 28 2.01 -5.07 -10.84
C TYR A 28 0.82 -4.29 -11.42
N ALA A 29 1.06 -3.11 -11.99
CA ALA A 29 0.03 -2.30 -12.64
C ALA A 29 -0.61 -3.01 -13.84
N TYR A 30 0.17 -3.72 -14.67
CA TYR A 30 -0.39 -4.52 -15.77
C TYR A 30 -1.33 -5.61 -15.27
N LEU A 31 -0.96 -6.30 -14.19
CA LEU A 31 -1.79 -7.36 -13.61
C LEU A 31 -3.09 -6.79 -13.02
N VAL A 32 -3.00 -5.67 -12.30
CA VAL A 32 -4.17 -4.96 -11.77
C VAL A 32 -5.05 -4.42 -12.90
N ALA A 33 -4.48 -3.90 -13.99
CA ALA A 33 -5.24 -3.42 -15.14
C ALA A 33 -6.10 -4.52 -15.77
N VAL A 34 -5.54 -5.73 -15.94
CA VAL A 34 -6.30 -6.88 -16.43
C VAL A 34 -7.46 -7.21 -15.48
N LEU A 35 -7.21 -7.19 -14.16
CA LEU A 35 -8.26 -7.42 -13.15
C LEU A 35 -9.37 -6.38 -13.21
N VAL A 36 -9.04 -5.09 -13.36
CA VAL A 36 -10.01 -4.00 -13.47
C VAL A 36 -10.85 -4.13 -14.74
N VAL A 37 -10.25 -4.51 -15.87
CA VAL A 37 -11.00 -4.73 -17.13
C VAL A 37 -11.99 -5.88 -16.97
N VAL A 38 -11.62 -6.96 -16.29
CA VAL A 38 -12.50 -8.14 -16.09
C VAL A 38 -13.62 -7.85 -15.09
N ARG A 39 -13.33 -7.13 -14.01
CA ARG A 39 -14.27 -6.94 -12.89
C ARG A 39 -15.03 -5.61 -12.91
N GLY A 40 -14.70 -4.71 -13.83
CA GLY A 40 -15.33 -3.40 -13.96
C GLY A 40 -14.60 -2.27 -13.23
N VAL A 41 -14.91 -1.04 -13.65
CA VAL A 41 -14.30 0.19 -13.15
C VAL A 41 -15.02 0.66 -11.88
N LEU A 42 -14.23 1.15 -10.92
CA LEU A 42 -14.76 1.76 -9.69
C LEU A 42 -15.50 3.07 -9.96
N ASN A 43 -16.34 3.50 -9.00
CA ASN A 43 -17.05 4.76 -9.07
C ASN A 43 -16.06 5.94 -9.28
N PRO A 44 -16.24 6.79 -10.31
CA PRO A 44 -15.31 7.88 -10.62
C PRO A 44 -15.18 8.91 -9.49
N ILE A 45 -16.23 9.13 -8.70
CA ILE A 45 -16.18 10.07 -7.55
C ILE A 45 -15.25 9.51 -6.46
N PHE A 46 -15.35 8.21 -6.19
CA PHE A 46 -14.48 7.53 -5.22
C PHE A 46 -13.01 7.54 -5.70
N MET A 47 -12.78 7.27 -6.98
CA MET A 47 -11.45 7.34 -7.58
C MET A 47 -10.80 8.72 -7.44
N LEU A 48 -11.58 9.79 -7.61
CA LEU A 48 -11.10 11.17 -7.45
C LEU A 48 -10.73 11.49 -5.99
N MET A 49 -11.52 10.99 -5.04
CA MET A 49 -11.22 11.10 -3.60
C MET A 49 -9.94 10.36 -3.22
N VAL A 50 -9.78 9.11 -3.67
CA VAL A 50 -8.55 8.33 -3.44
C VAL A 50 -7.34 9.06 -4.02
N LEU A 51 -7.46 9.61 -5.23
CA LEU A 51 -6.39 10.37 -5.87
C LEU A 51 -6.02 11.64 -5.08
N ALA A 52 -7.01 12.37 -4.56
CA ALA A 52 -6.77 13.53 -3.70
C ALA A 52 -6.01 13.16 -2.42
N ILE A 53 -6.35 12.03 -1.79
CA ILE A 53 -5.68 11.55 -0.58
C ILE A 53 -4.25 11.10 -0.90
N LEU A 54 -4.03 10.40 -2.01
CA LEU A 54 -2.68 10.01 -2.45
C LEU A 54 -1.79 11.23 -2.77
N LEU A 55 -2.37 12.27 -3.37
CA LEU A 55 -1.67 13.54 -3.60
C LEU A 55 -1.30 14.21 -2.27
N LEU A 56 -2.21 14.24 -1.31
CA LEU A 56 -1.96 14.78 0.02
C LEU A 56 -0.86 14.00 0.75
N MET A 57 -0.88 12.66 0.67
CA MET A 57 0.20 11.79 1.16
C MET A 57 1.54 12.14 0.52
N SER A 58 1.58 12.35 -0.80
CA SER A 58 2.80 12.74 -1.50
C SER A 58 3.31 14.13 -1.07
N ALA A 59 2.41 15.08 -0.79
CA ALA A 59 2.74 16.42 -0.32
C ALA A 59 3.34 16.41 1.11
N ILE A 60 2.97 15.43 1.94
CA ILE A 60 3.52 15.22 3.29
C ILE A 60 4.94 14.60 3.23
N GLY A 61 5.42 14.22 2.04
CA GLY A 61 6.74 13.64 1.85
C GLY A 61 6.78 12.12 1.86
N ILE A 62 5.62 11.45 1.70
CA ILE A 62 5.57 10.01 1.46
C ILE A 62 6.12 9.72 0.06
N GLY A 63 6.90 8.64 -0.07
CA GLY A 63 7.52 8.25 -1.32
C GLY A 63 6.49 8.08 -2.44
N MET A 64 6.74 8.66 -3.61
CA MET A 64 5.85 8.53 -4.77
C MET A 64 5.64 7.06 -5.20
N GLY A 65 6.63 6.19 -4.93
CA GLY A 65 6.49 4.74 -5.12
C GLY A 65 5.42 4.12 -4.21
N ASP A 66 5.42 4.52 -2.94
CA ASP A 66 4.47 4.04 -1.92
C ASP A 66 3.04 4.52 -2.22
N CYS A 67 2.87 5.79 -2.61
CA CYS A 67 1.56 6.31 -3.02
C CYS A 67 0.99 5.52 -4.21
N LYS A 68 1.82 5.18 -5.20
CA LYS A 68 1.38 4.36 -6.33
C LYS A 68 1.06 2.92 -5.91
N LEU A 69 1.81 2.34 -4.98
CA LEU A 69 1.51 1.01 -4.44
C LEU A 69 0.15 0.98 -3.74
N VAL A 70 -0.13 1.97 -2.88
CA VAL A 70 -1.44 2.10 -2.21
C VAL A 70 -2.55 2.25 -3.24
N GLY A 71 -2.38 3.12 -4.25
CA GLY A 71 -3.37 3.26 -5.33
C GLY A 71 -3.63 1.96 -6.10
N LEU A 72 -2.58 1.20 -6.41
CA LEU A 72 -2.72 -0.10 -7.08
C LEU A 72 -3.43 -1.14 -6.19
N ILE A 73 -3.19 -1.11 -4.88
CA ILE A 73 -3.89 -1.96 -3.92
C ILE A 73 -5.38 -1.63 -3.85
N VAL A 74 -5.74 -0.34 -3.83
CA VAL A 74 -7.15 0.10 -3.84
C VAL A 74 -7.87 -0.43 -5.08
N LEU A 75 -7.24 -0.30 -6.25
CA LEU A 75 -7.76 -0.84 -7.51
C LEU A 75 -7.88 -2.37 -7.47
N MET A 76 -6.87 -3.05 -6.92
CA MET A 76 -6.83 -4.50 -6.82
C MET A 76 -7.91 -5.07 -5.90
N LEU A 77 -8.17 -4.40 -4.78
CA LEU A 77 -9.22 -4.76 -3.82
C LEU A 77 -10.61 -4.34 -4.26
N GLN A 78 -10.73 -3.47 -5.27
CA GLN A 78 -11.99 -2.88 -5.73
C GLN A 78 -12.82 -2.27 -4.59
N LEU A 79 -12.15 -1.54 -3.70
CA LEU A 79 -12.80 -0.89 -2.56
C LEU A 79 -13.89 0.05 -3.04
N SER A 80 -15.13 -0.19 -2.66
CA SER A 80 -16.28 0.55 -3.20
C SER A 80 -16.75 1.67 -2.29
N SER A 81 -16.36 1.62 -1.01
CA SER A 81 -16.80 2.56 0.02
C SER A 81 -15.65 3.33 0.64
N PHE A 82 -15.94 4.56 1.10
CA PHE A 82 -14.96 5.39 1.82
C PHE A 82 -14.53 4.74 3.13
N GLN A 83 -15.46 4.08 3.83
CA GLN A 83 -15.19 3.40 5.08
C GLN A 83 -14.19 2.24 4.91
N GLU A 84 -14.30 1.47 3.83
CA GLU A 84 -13.33 0.42 3.50
C GLU A 84 -11.92 0.99 3.24
N PHE A 85 -11.85 2.13 2.56
CA PHE A 85 -10.59 2.80 2.30
C PHE A 85 -9.94 3.36 3.58
N GLU A 86 -10.75 3.95 4.47
CA GLU A 86 -10.30 4.43 5.77
C GLU A 86 -9.78 3.28 6.64
N LEU A 87 -10.49 2.15 6.68
CA LEU A 87 -10.05 0.94 7.37
C LEU A 87 -8.73 0.39 6.83
N LEU A 88 -8.54 0.39 5.50
CA LEU A 88 -7.28 -0.01 4.89
C LEU A 88 -6.14 0.92 5.35
N LEU A 89 -6.34 2.23 5.27
CA LEU A 89 -5.34 3.22 5.69
C LEU A 89 -5.00 3.08 7.17
N LEU A 90 -6.00 2.88 8.03
CA LEU A 90 -5.84 2.63 9.45
C LEU A 90 -5.01 1.37 9.70
N ALA A 91 -5.30 0.26 9.00
CA ALA A 91 -4.56 -0.99 9.12
C ALA A 91 -3.07 -0.79 8.75
N ILE A 92 -2.80 -0.10 7.63
CA ILE A 92 -1.43 0.22 7.19
C ILE A 92 -0.73 1.10 8.24
N PHE A 93 -1.43 2.11 8.77
CA PHE A 93 -0.89 3.02 9.77
C PHE A 93 -0.52 2.29 11.07
N MET A 94 -1.40 1.42 11.58
CA MET A 94 -1.15 0.65 12.80
C MET A 94 0.06 -0.27 12.64
N ILE A 95 0.21 -0.90 11.49
CA ILE A 95 1.36 -1.77 11.23
C ILE A 95 2.65 -0.95 11.03
N ALA A 96 2.57 0.22 10.40
CA ALA A 96 3.71 1.13 10.32
C ALA A 96 4.17 1.56 11.72
N LEU A 97 3.25 1.85 12.65
CA LEU A 97 3.58 2.14 14.05
C LEU A 97 4.27 0.96 14.74
N ILE A 98 3.76 -0.26 14.56
CA ILE A 98 4.39 -1.48 15.10
C ILE A 98 5.79 -1.64 14.52
N GLN A 99 5.97 -1.45 13.21
CA GLN A 99 7.28 -1.55 12.55
C GLN A 99 8.26 -0.51 13.11
N ILE A 100 7.83 0.73 13.32
CA ILE A 100 8.63 1.80 13.94
C ILE A 100 9.02 1.41 15.37
N ALA A 101 8.07 0.95 16.18
CA ALA A 101 8.31 0.53 17.54
C ALA A 101 9.32 -0.62 17.60
N LEU A 102 9.20 -1.59 16.70
CA LEU A 102 10.10 -2.75 16.64
C LEU A 102 11.53 -2.35 16.23
N ILE A 103 11.68 -1.46 15.24
CA ILE A 103 12.98 -0.90 14.85
C ILE A 103 13.59 -0.07 15.99
N TRP A 104 12.76 0.72 16.69
CA TRP A 104 13.19 1.53 17.82
C TRP A 104 13.66 0.67 18.99
N VAL A 105 12.93 -0.39 19.33
CA VAL A 105 13.31 -1.35 20.38
C VAL A 105 14.61 -2.07 20.03
N TYR A 106 14.76 -2.50 18.77
CA TYR A 106 15.96 -3.22 18.31
C TYR A 106 17.20 -2.32 18.23
N SER A 107 17.05 -1.14 17.63
CA SER A 107 18.20 -0.26 17.31
C SER A 107 18.48 0.78 18.40
N LYS A 108 17.61 0.92 19.40
CA LYS A 108 17.60 1.98 20.44
C LYS A 108 17.69 3.42 19.89
N VAL A 109 17.46 3.61 18.59
CA VAL A 109 17.50 4.88 17.87
C VAL A 109 16.23 5.01 17.06
N ILE A 110 15.61 6.19 17.09
CA ILE A 110 14.40 6.46 16.31
C ILE A 110 14.79 6.53 14.83
N PRO A 111 14.29 5.64 13.97
CA PRO A 111 14.62 5.65 12.55
C PRO A 111 14.03 6.91 11.90
N ARG A 112 14.87 7.70 11.21
CA ARG A 112 14.43 8.90 10.47
C ARG A 112 13.64 8.58 9.19
N THR A 113 13.75 7.35 8.69
CA THR A 113 13.12 6.88 7.45
C THR A 113 12.78 5.41 7.58
N ILE A 114 11.56 5.01 7.21
CA ILE A 114 11.08 3.62 7.23
C ILE A 114 10.69 3.22 5.80
N ALA A 115 11.00 1.96 5.43
CA ALA A 115 10.46 1.32 4.23
C ALA A 115 8.97 1.03 4.46
N LEU A 116 8.09 1.69 3.70
CA LEU A 116 6.64 1.64 3.90
C LEU A 116 6.01 0.41 3.22
N ALA A 117 6.65 -0.16 2.20
CA ALA A 117 6.08 -1.30 1.46
C ALA A 117 5.74 -2.51 2.35
N PRO A 118 6.58 -2.94 3.33
CA PRO A 118 6.22 -3.99 4.27
C PRO A 118 4.94 -3.68 5.07
N ALA A 119 4.80 -2.45 5.56
CA ALA A 119 3.60 -2.03 6.29
C ALA A 119 2.36 -2.02 5.41
N ILE A 120 2.49 -1.62 4.14
CA ILE A 120 1.39 -1.66 3.17
C ILE A 120 0.93 -3.11 2.92
N PHE A 121 1.86 -4.04 2.70
CA PHE A 121 1.50 -5.45 2.41
C PHE A 121 0.95 -6.19 3.63
N ILE A 122 1.52 -5.97 4.81
CA ILE A 122 0.96 -6.56 6.03
C ILE A 122 -0.36 -5.87 6.36
N GLY A 123 -0.49 -4.57 6.13
CA GLY A 123 -1.72 -3.77 6.34
C GLY A 123 -2.88 -4.25 5.49
N THR A 124 -2.62 -4.51 4.21
CA THR A 124 -3.62 -5.12 3.32
C THR A 124 -4.02 -6.53 3.75
N SER A 125 -3.07 -7.34 4.24
CA SER A 125 -3.38 -8.67 4.75
C SER A 125 -4.25 -8.63 6.02
N LEU A 126 -3.97 -7.67 6.91
CA LEU A 126 -4.78 -7.43 8.11
C LEU A 126 -6.18 -6.97 7.74
N TYR A 127 -6.29 -6.02 6.81
CA TYR A 127 -7.57 -5.54 6.29
C TYR A 127 -8.41 -6.68 5.70
N LEU A 128 -7.81 -7.53 4.86
CA LEU A 128 -8.48 -8.70 4.29
C LEU A 128 -8.91 -9.72 5.37
N ALA A 129 -8.11 -9.91 6.41
CA ALA A 129 -8.46 -10.79 7.51
C ALA A 129 -9.67 -10.24 8.31
N THR A 130 -9.76 -8.92 8.46
CA THR A 130 -10.88 -8.26 9.16
C THR A 130 -12.14 -8.10 8.31
N SER A 131 -12.02 -8.05 6.99
CA SER A 131 -13.18 -7.90 6.10
C SER A 131 -13.84 -9.21 5.70
N GLN A 132 -13.15 -10.35 5.91
CA GLN A 132 -13.69 -11.70 5.69
C GLN A 132 -14.40 -12.30 6.91
N SER A 133 -14.43 -11.60 8.05
CA SER A 133 -15.17 -11.97 9.26
C SER A 133 -16.51 -11.26 9.35
#